data_AF-A0A1H0HLT9-F1
#
_entry.id   AF-A0A1H0HLT9-F1
#
_cell.length_a   1.000
_cell.length_b   1.000
_cell.length_c   1.000
_cell.angle_alpha   90.00
_cell.angle_beta   90.00
_cell.angle_gamma   90.00
#
_symmetry.space_group_name_H-M   'P 1'
#
loop_
_entity.id
_entity.type
_entity.pdbx_description
1 polymer ?
#
loop_
_entity_poly.entity_id
_entity_poly.type
_entity_poly.pdbx_seq_one_letter_code
_entity_poly.pdbx_strand_id
1 'polypeptide(L)' 'MDNITGSNPLILEAHAARDKLALKGGNEQLVAKFDDLLSKSCLHSAEAAKLRNLIIRAEQS' A
#
# COMPACT_ATOMS: atom_id res chain seq x y z
N MET A 1 11.48 -1.91 25.10
CA MET A 1 11.07 -0.73 24.31
C MET A 1 11.05 -1.17 22.87
N ASP A 2 9.85 -1.41 22.42
CA ASP A 2 9.47 -2.24 21.28
C ASP A 2 9.58 -1.34 20.06
N ASN A 3 10.70 -1.44 19.32
CA ASN A 3 11.00 -0.62 18.16
C ASN A 3 10.16 -1.02 16.92
N ILE A 4 8.87 -1.29 17.13
CA ILE A 4 7.86 -1.57 16.09
C ILE A 4 7.19 -0.26 15.64
N THR A 5 7.65 0.89 16.11
CA THR A 5 7.30 2.23 15.60
C THR A 5 8.08 2.62 14.34
N GLY A 6 8.76 1.65 13.71
CA GLY A 6 9.53 1.83 12.47
C GLY A 6 8.81 1.34 11.21
N SER A 7 7.50 1.09 11.27
CA SER A 7 6.72 0.78 10.07
C SER A 7 6.85 1.96 9.10
N ASN A 8 7.56 1.71 8.00
CA ASN A 8 7.85 2.67 6.95
C ASN A 8 6.55 3.41 6.58
N PRO A 9 6.46 4.75 6.69
CA PRO A 9 5.21 5.51 6.56
C PRO A 9 4.45 5.16 5.28
N LEU A 10 5.18 4.81 4.22
CA LEU A 10 4.65 4.33 2.96
C LEU A 10 3.78 3.06 3.08
N ILE A 11 4.15 2.12 3.96
CA ILE A 11 3.38 0.88 4.23
C ILE A 11 2.06 1.23 4.91
N LEU A 12 2.08 2.17 5.86
CA LEU A 12 0.88 2.61 6.55
C LEU A 12 -0.09 3.32 5.59
N GLU A 13 0.44 4.21 4.75
CA GLU A 13 -0.35 4.89 3.72
C GLU A 13 -0.91 3.90 2.68
N ALA A 14 -0.14 2.89 2.30
CA ALA A 14 -0.59 1.81 1.42
C ALA A 14 -1.74 1.00 2.00
N HIS A 15 -1.66 0.63 3.28
CA HIS A 15 -2.77 -0.05 3.97
C HIS A 15 -4.02 0.82 3.97
N ALA A 16 -3.89 2.11 4.30
CA ALA A 16 -5.02 3.05 4.31
C ALA A 16 -5.66 3.22 2.92
N ALA A 17 -4.84 3.34 1.87
CA ALA A 17 -5.29 3.44 0.49
C ALA A 17 -6.00 2.16 0.03
N ARG A 18 -5.45 0.98 0.36
CA ARG A 18 -6.06 -0.32 0.08
C ARG A 18 -7.45 -0.44 0.71
N ASP A 19 -7.57 -0.11 2.00
CA ASP A 19 -8.84 -0.19 2.72
C ASP A 19 -9.91 0.73 2.12
N LYS A 20 -9.55 1.98 1.79
CA LYS A 20 -10.46 2.90 1.10
C LYS A 20 -10.94 2.35 -0.24
N LEU A 21 -10.05 1.77 -1.05
CA LEU A 21 -10.40 1.16 -2.33
C LEU A 21 -11.28 -0.08 -2.17
N ALA A 22 -10.99 -0.91 -1.17
CA ALA A 22 -11.80 -2.08 -0.86
C ALA A 22 -13.23 -1.68 -0.47
N LEU A 23 -13.39 -0.61 0.32
CA LEU A 23 -14.69 -0.08 0.72
C LEU A 23 -15.46 0.56 -0.45
N LYS A 24 -14.78 1.20 -1.40
CA LYS A 24 -15.42 1.85 -2.56
C LYS A 24 -15.98 0.83 -3.57
N GLY A 25 -15.46 -0.40 -3.57
CA GLY A 25 -15.80 -1.43 -4.55
C GLY A 25 -15.24 -1.14 -5.96
N GLY A 26 -15.23 -2.13 -6.83
CA GLY A 26 -14.82 -1.99 -8.25
C GLY A 26 -13.32 -1.82 -8.52
N ASN A 27 -12.48 -1.80 -7.49
CA ASN A 27 -11.03 -1.62 -7.58
C ASN A 27 -10.23 -2.86 -7.16
N GLU A 28 -10.80 -4.05 -7.32
CA GLU A 28 -10.23 -5.33 -6.89
C GLU A 28 -8.82 -5.57 -7.46
N GLN A 29 -8.57 -5.14 -8.70
CA GLN A 29 -7.23 -5.22 -9.32
C GLN A 29 -6.19 -4.32 -8.64
N LEU A 30 -6.58 -3.15 -8.12
CA LEU A 30 -5.68 -2.28 -7.36
C LEU A 30 -5.45 -2.84 -5.96
N VAL A 31 -6.51 -3.32 -5.30
CA VAL A 31 -6.43 -3.97 -3.99
C VAL A 31 -5.48 -5.17 -4.03
N ALA A 32 -5.59 -6.02 -5.05
CA ALA A 32 -4.68 -7.17 -5.23
C ALA A 32 -3.21 -6.75 -5.40
N LYS A 33 -2.93 -5.63 -6.09
CA LYS A 33 -1.57 -5.09 -6.25
C LYS A 33 -1.01 -4.52 -4.95
N PHE A 34 -1.86 -3.92 -4.13
CA PHE A 34 -1.49 -3.51 -2.78
C PHE A 34 -1.13 -4.73 -1.93
N ASP A 35 -1.95 -5.78 -1.98
CA ASP A 35 -1.72 -7.00 -1.21
C ASP A 35 -0.42 -7.71 -1.62
N ASP A 36 -0.13 -7.81 -2.93
CA ASP A 36 1.15 -8.35 -3.44
C ASP A 36 2.36 -7.60 -2.88
N LEU A 37 2.33 -6.27 -2.88
CA LEU A 37 3.45 -5.46 -2.41
C LEU A 37 3.55 -5.46 -0.88
N LEU A 38 2.43 -5.39 -0.17
CA LEU A 38 2.39 -5.41 1.29
C LEU A 38 2.73 -6.79 1.88
N SER A 39 2.50 -7.87 1.12
CA SER A 39 2.89 -9.23 1.51
C SER A 39 4.41 -9.42 1.53
N LYS A 40 5.17 -8.56 0.85
CA LYS A 40 6.64 -8.64 0.82
C LYS A 40 7.22 -8.09 2.13
N SER A 41 8.02 -8.92 2.81
CA SER A 41 8.65 -8.56 4.08
C SER A 41 9.66 -7.40 3.96
N CYS A 42 10.14 -7.10 2.75
CA CYS A 42 11.00 -5.95 2.48
C CYS A 42 10.68 -5.41 1.09
N LEU A 43 10.47 -4.11 0.97
CA LEU A 43 10.29 -3.43 -0.31
C LEU A 43 11.63 -2.87 -0.78
N HIS A 44 12.12 -3.33 -1.94
CA HIS A 44 13.23 -2.64 -2.60
C HIS A 44 12.77 -1.28 -3.14
N SER A 45 13.71 -0.36 -3.43
CA SER A 45 13.39 1.01 -3.90
C SER A 45 12.42 1.05 -5.09
N ALA A 46 12.49 0.08 -6.00
CA ALA A 46 11.57 -0.04 -7.12
C ALA A 46 10.14 -0.43 -6.70
N GLU A 47 10.01 -1.29 -5.70
CA GLU A 47 8.72 -1.75 -5.16
C GLU A 47 8.07 -0.67 -4.29
N ALA A 48 8.88 0.04 -3.50
CA ALA A 48 8.44 1.24 -2.79
C ALA A 48 7.92 2.31 -3.77
N ALA A 49 8.60 2.54 -4.91
CA ALA A 49 8.12 3.48 -5.93
C ALA A 49 6.80 3.02 -6.57
N LYS A 50 6.64 1.71 -6.85
CA LYS A 50 5.37 1.15 -7.33
C LYS A 50 4.25 1.32 -6.30
N LEU A 51 4.53 1.05 -5.03
CA LEU A 51 3.58 1.19 -3.95
C LEU A 51 3.12 2.66 -3.81
N ARG A 52 4.06 3.59 -3.89
CA ARG A 52 3.76 5.03 -3.86
C ARG A 52 2.89 5.46 -5.04
N ASN A 53 3.15 4.94 -6.24
CA ASN A 53 2.31 5.21 -7.41
C ASN A 53 0.88 4.66 -7.24
N LEU A 54 0.74 3.47 -6.66
CA LEU A 54 -0.57 2.88 -6.37
C LEU A 54 -1.37 3.72 -5.36
N ILE A 55 -0.72 4.27 -4.33
CA ILE A 55 -1.35 5.19 -3.36
C ILE A 55 -1.91 6.40 -4.09
N ILE A 56 -1.10 7.06 -4.93
CA ILE A 56 -1.54 8.24 -5.68
C ILE A 56 -2.75 7.90 -6.58
N ARG A 57 -2.73 6.75 -7.26
CA ARG A 57 -3.85 6.30 -8.10
C ARG A 57 -5.11 6.01 -7.29
N ALA A 58 -4.96 5.47 -6.09
CA ALA A 58 -6.06 5.21 -5.17
C ALA A 58 -6.74 6.50 -4.70
N GLU A 59 -5.98 7.57 -4.48
CA GLU A 59 -6.52 8.88 -4.09
C GLU A 59 -7.22 9.62 -5.25
N GLN A 60 -6.86 9.31 -6.49
CA GLN A 60 -7.45 9.90 -7.69
C GLN A 60 -8.70 9.16 -8.20
N SER A 61 -9.01 7.97 -7.65
CA SER A 61 -10.13 7.11 -8.09
C SER A 61 -11.37 7.31 -7.23
#